data_AF-A0A8J3VVU1-F1
#
_entry.id   AF-A0A8J3VVU1-F1
#
_cell.length_a   1.000
_cell.length_b   1.000
_cell.length_c   1.000
_cell.angle_alpha   90.00
_cell.angle_beta   90.00
_cell.angle_gamma   90.00
#
_symmetry.space_group_name_H-M   'P 1'
#
loop_
_entity.id
_entity.type
_entity.pdbx_description
1 polymer ?
#
loop_
_entity_poly.entity_id
_entity_poly.type
_entity_poly.pdbx_seq_one_letter_code
_entity_poly.pdbx_strand_id
1 'polypeptide(L)'
;MAYTLEAILGPTAALRTVLADRTSIPAALVPLRQNTAMVPMTDELHDAVTDGASARPLGFWKLPGGFDRILADWSSAGPIGYVEADYFGGVGSQRAVLWLHGQLLLGPLSLEEGRRFPPDGSPISQILTRMGIDRTGHHDEFDAAGLSAQRQTRDWLP
;
A
#
# COMPACT_ATOMS: atom_id res chain seq x y z
N MET A 1 6.58 20.76 3.42
CA MET A 1 5.33 20.02 3.68
C MET A 1 5.64 18.54 3.54
N ALA A 2 5.36 17.74 4.57
CA ALA A 2 5.60 16.31 4.56
C ALA A 2 4.42 15.55 3.91
N TYR A 3 4.69 14.39 3.31
CA TYR A 3 3.68 13.44 2.86
C TYR A 3 4.01 12.09 3.48
N THR A 4 3.06 11.48 4.17
CA THR A 4 3.21 10.15 4.77
C THR A 4 2.04 9.28 4.36
N LEU A 5 2.33 8.11 3.81
CA LEU A 5 1.34 7.11 3.44
C LEU A 5 1.85 5.75 3.90
N GLU A 6 1.09 5.05 4.72
CA GLU A 6 1.27 3.62 4.97
C GLU A 6 -0.08 2.96 4.72
N ALA A 7 -0.17 2.08 3.72
CA ALA A 7 -1.45 1.51 3.34
C ALA A 7 -1.33 0.17 2.62
N ILE A 8 -2.37 -0.63 2.78
CA ILE A 8 -2.64 -1.79 1.93
C ILE A 8 -3.41 -1.28 0.72
N LEU A 9 -3.04 -1.72 -0.48
CA LEU A 9 -3.69 -1.39 -1.75
C LEU A 9 -4.21 -2.65 -2.43
N GLY A 10 -5.31 -2.52 -3.16
CA GLY A 10 -5.83 -3.60 -3.98
C GLY A 10 -7.18 -3.29 -4.59
N PRO A 11 -7.73 -4.17 -5.44
CA PRO A 11 -9.06 -4.00 -6.00
C PRO A 11 -10.10 -3.88 -4.89
N THR A 12 -11.04 -2.94 -5.03
CA THR A 12 -12.09 -2.68 -4.03
C THR A 12 -12.88 -3.94 -3.70
N ALA A 13 -13.14 -4.79 -4.70
CA ALA A 13 -13.83 -6.06 -4.50
C ALA A 13 -13.00 -7.04 -3.66
N ALA A 14 -11.71 -7.20 -3.97
CA ALA A 14 -10.82 -8.11 -3.25
C ALA A 14 -10.66 -7.69 -1.78
N LEU A 15 -10.38 -6.40 -1.53
CA LEU A 15 -10.25 -5.86 -0.19
C LEU A 15 -11.56 -5.99 0.61
N ARG A 16 -12.71 -5.72 -0.02
CA ARG A 16 -14.01 -5.90 0.62
C ARG A 16 -14.26 -7.36 1.02
N THR A 17 -13.92 -8.32 0.15
CA THR A 17 -14.09 -9.75 0.43
C THR A 17 -13.24 -10.18 1.63
N VAL A 18 -11.94 -9.85 1.65
CA VAL A 18 -11.06 -10.30 2.74
C VAL A 18 -11.36 -9.63 4.07
N LEU A 19 -11.86 -8.39 4.05
CA LEU A 19 -12.29 -7.66 5.25
C LEU A 19 -13.67 -8.10 5.76
N ALA A 20 -14.57 -8.56 4.88
CA ALA A 20 -15.89 -9.06 5.29
C ALA A 20 -15.77 -10.27 6.24
N ASP A 21 -14.78 -11.13 6.02
CA ASP A 21 -14.48 -12.28 6.88
C ASP A 21 -13.76 -11.90 8.18
N ARG A 22 -13.40 -10.62 8.35
CA ARG A 22 -12.48 -10.13 9.40
C ARG A 22 -13.02 -8.86 10.06
N THR A 23 -14.29 -8.88 10.45
CA THR A 23 -14.99 -7.76 11.10
C THR A 23 -14.38 -7.33 12.43
N SER A 24 -13.55 -8.15 13.07
CA SER A 24 -12.85 -7.81 14.31
C SER A 24 -11.60 -6.93 14.09
N ILE A 25 -11.12 -6.79 12.85
CA ILE A 25 -9.96 -5.96 12.55
C ILE A 25 -10.42 -4.51 12.34
N PRO A 26 -9.82 -3.51 13.00
CA PRO A 26 -10.16 -2.09 12.85
C PRO A 26 -9.62 -1.52 11.53
N ALA A 27 -10.10 -2.05 10.39
CA ALA A 27 -9.68 -1.67 9.06
C ALA A 27 -10.72 -0.76 8.39
N ALA A 28 -10.31 0.44 8.00
CA ALA A 28 -11.13 1.35 7.21
C ALA A 28 -10.86 1.16 5.70
N LEU A 29 -11.88 0.75 4.95
CA LEU A 29 -11.77 0.66 3.49
C LEU A 29 -12.04 2.04 2.86
N VAL A 30 -11.00 2.65 2.30
CA VAL A 30 -11.08 3.94 1.61
C VAL A 30 -11.09 3.70 0.10
N PRO A 31 -12.21 3.93 -0.60
CA PRO A 31 -12.27 3.75 -2.05
C PRO A 31 -11.39 4.78 -2.75
N LEU A 32 -10.58 4.31 -3.69
CA LEU A 32 -9.76 5.10 -4.60
C LEU A 32 -10.40 5.12 -5.98
N ARG A 33 -9.70 5.70 -6.96
CA ARG A 33 -10.14 5.70 -8.36
C ARG A 33 -9.89 4.33 -9.00
N GLN A 34 -10.50 4.14 -10.18
CA GLN A 34 -10.28 2.96 -11.04
C GLN A 34 -10.48 1.60 -10.33
N ASN A 35 -11.56 1.48 -9.54
CA ASN A 35 -11.92 0.25 -8.81
C ASN A 35 -10.84 -0.28 -7.85
N THR A 36 -9.94 0.60 -7.43
CA THR A 36 -8.95 0.32 -6.39
C THR A 36 -9.46 0.90 -5.07
N ALA A 37 -9.02 0.31 -3.97
CA ALA A 37 -9.21 0.87 -2.64
C ALA A 37 -7.91 0.75 -1.86
N MET A 38 -7.86 1.49 -0.76
CA MET A 38 -6.81 1.33 0.22
C MET A 38 -7.37 1.07 1.60
N VAL A 39 -6.54 0.44 2.43
CA VAL A 39 -6.75 0.33 3.87
C VAL A 39 -5.56 1.02 4.53
N PRO A 40 -5.74 2.23 5.11
CA PRO A 40 -4.67 2.92 5.83
C PRO A 40 -4.15 2.05 6.98
N MET A 41 -2.82 1.95 7.12
CA MET A 41 -2.17 1.26 8.23
C MET A 41 -2.15 2.17 9.46
N THR A 42 -3.28 2.20 10.17
CA THR A 42 -3.39 2.90 11.46
C THR A 42 -2.65 2.14 12.55
N ASP A 43 -2.43 2.80 13.69
CA ASP A 43 -1.76 2.16 14.83
C ASP A 43 -2.66 1.06 15.41
N GLU A 44 -3.98 1.24 15.41
CA GLU A 44 -4.95 0.22 15.83
C GLU A 44 -4.95 -0.99 14.90
N LEU A 45 -4.85 -0.77 13.58
CA LEU A 45 -4.73 -1.87 12.62
C LEU A 45 -3.42 -2.61 12.82
N HIS A 46 -2.31 -1.88 12.96
CA HIS A 46 -0.99 -2.44 13.22
C HIS A 46 -1.00 -3.33 14.47
N ASP A 47 -1.54 -2.84 15.59
CA ASP A 47 -1.60 -3.56 16.85
C ASP A 47 -2.55 -4.77 16.81
N ALA A 48 -3.59 -4.71 15.99
CA ALA A 48 -4.52 -5.83 15.80
C ALA A 48 -3.94 -6.98 14.96
N VAL A 49 -2.99 -6.68 14.06
CA VAL A 49 -2.48 -7.66 13.07
C VAL A 49 -1.02 -8.06 13.26
N THR A 50 -0.31 -7.43 14.20
CA THR A 50 1.05 -7.82 14.60
C THR A 50 1.04 -9.16 15.35
N ASP A 51 2.00 -10.03 15.03
CA ASP A 51 2.24 -11.26 15.79
C ASP A 51 3.11 -11.03 17.05
N GLY A 52 3.44 -9.76 17.35
CA GLY A 52 4.31 -9.37 18.46
C GLY A 52 5.80 -9.49 18.16
N ALA A 53 6.19 -9.95 16.96
CA ALA A 53 7.58 -9.97 16.56
C ALA A 53 8.10 -8.54 16.30
N SER A 54 9.29 -8.24 16.83
CA SER A 54 9.97 -6.97 16.56
C SER A 54 10.61 -6.90 15.17
N ALA A 55 10.63 -8.02 14.44
CA ALA A 55 11.20 -8.09 13.11
C ALA A 55 10.29 -7.42 12.08
N ARG A 56 10.81 -6.44 11.34
CA ARG A 56 10.09 -5.77 10.26
C ARG A 56 10.25 -6.58 8.97
N PRO A 57 9.17 -7.16 8.41
CA PRO A 57 9.29 -7.97 7.21
C PRO A 57 9.66 -7.10 6.01
N LEU A 58 10.47 -7.66 5.10
CA LEU A 58 10.78 -7.11 3.78
C LEU A 58 11.36 -5.68 3.79
N GLY A 59 11.88 -5.25 4.95
CA GLY A 59 12.49 -3.95 5.13
C GLY A 59 11.52 -2.79 5.24
N PHE A 60 10.22 -2.99 5.45
CA PHE A 60 9.24 -1.89 5.65
C PHE A 60 9.36 -1.22 7.03
N TRP A 61 8.82 -0.01 7.19
CA TRP A 61 8.86 0.78 8.42
C TRP A 61 7.71 0.45 9.39
N LYS A 62 6.50 0.25 8.86
CA LYS A 62 5.24 0.06 9.60
C LYS A 62 4.54 -1.25 9.23
N LEU A 63 5.11 -2.08 8.35
CA LEU A 63 4.58 -3.43 8.15
C LEU A 63 4.80 -4.28 9.43
N PRO A 64 3.73 -4.77 10.07
CA PRO A 64 3.86 -5.58 11.27
C PRO A 64 4.51 -6.94 10.99
N GLY A 65 5.16 -7.52 12.01
CA GLY A 65 5.70 -8.88 11.95
C GLY A 65 4.61 -9.90 11.59
N GLY A 66 4.91 -10.78 10.64
CA GLY A 66 4.00 -11.85 10.19
C GLY A 66 2.84 -11.40 9.30
N PHE A 67 2.59 -10.08 9.17
CA PHE A 67 1.48 -9.56 8.37
C PHE A 67 1.69 -9.74 6.87
N ASP A 68 2.94 -9.86 6.40
CA ASP A 68 3.28 -10.21 5.01
C ASP A 68 2.64 -11.54 4.56
N ARG A 69 2.54 -12.53 5.46
CA ARG A 69 1.87 -13.81 5.19
C ARG A 69 0.36 -13.64 5.08
N ILE A 70 -0.23 -12.82 5.94
CA ILE A 70 -1.66 -12.50 5.89
C ILE A 70 -1.99 -11.79 4.58
N LEU A 71 -1.17 -10.83 4.15
CA LEU A 71 -1.33 -10.14 2.87
C LEU A 71 -1.15 -11.09 1.67
N ALA A 72 -0.20 -12.03 1.75
CA ALA A 72 -0.07 -13.09 0.76
C ALA A 72 -1.35 -13.94 0.68
N ASP A 73 -1.92 -14.35 1.81
CA ASP A 73 -3.17 -15.12 1.82
C ASP A 73 -4.36 -14.31 1.26
N TRP A 74 -4.44 -13.02 1.60
CA TRP A 74 -5.46 -12.11 1.06
C TRP A 74 -5.37 -11.96 -0.45
N SER A 75 -4.17 -12.12 -1.01
CA SER A 75 -3.95 -12.04 -2.45
C SER A 75 -4.55 -13.20 -3.26
N SER A 76 -5.17 -14.18 -2.60
CA SER A 76 -6.03 -15.18 -3.24
C SER A 76 -7.29 -14.57 -3.87
N ALA A 77 -7.81 -13.47 -3.30
CA ALA A 77 -9.00 -12.77 -3.81
C ALA A 77 -8.68 -11.76 -4.94
N GLY A 78 -7.40 -11.47 -5.18
CA GLY A 78 -6.92 -10.50 -6.17
C GLY A 78 -5.55 -9.95 -5.81
N PRO A 79 -4.92 -9.09 -6.65
CA PRO A 79 -3.64 -8.49 -6.31
C PRO A 79 -3.75 -7.61 -5.05
N ILE A 80 -2.88 -7.86 -4.07
CA ILE A 80 -2.81 -7.09 -2.82
C ILE A 80 -1.40 -6.53 -2.68
N GLY A 81 -1.27 -5.23 -2.50
CA GLY A 81 -0.01 -4.55 -2.30
C GLY A 81 0.08 -3.88 -0.94
N TYR A 82 1.29 -3.66 -0.47
CA TYR A 82 1.56 -2.82 0.69
C TYR A 82 2.54 -1.73 0.30
N VAL A 83 2.24 -0.50 0.71
CA VAL A 83 3.03 0.68 0.36
C VAL A 83 3.33 1.52 1.57
N GLU A 84 4.51 2.11 1.54
CA GLU A 84 4.93 3.16 2.44
C GLU A 84 5.58 4.28 1.65
N ALA A 85 5.28 5.52 2.02
CA ALA A 85 5.93 6.69 1.49
C ALA A 85 6.15 7.70 2.62
N ASP A 86 7.34 8.28 2.64
CA ASP A 86 7.65 9.44 3.47
C ASP A 86 8.41 10.46 2.60
N TYR A 87 7.76 11.58 2.30
CA TYR A 87 8.37 12.69 1.56
C TYR A 87 8.46 13.92 2.43
N PHE A 88 9.59 14.62 2.35
CA PHE A 88 9.77 15.94 2.90
C PHE A 88 10.33 16.88 1.83
N GLY A 89 9.57 17.90 1.45
CA GLY A 89 10.06 18.92 0.51
C GLY A 89 10.28 18.41 -0.93
N GLY A 90 9.57 17.36 -1.35
CA GLY A 90 9.66 16.80 -2.70
C GLY A 90 10.75 15.72 -2.88
N VAL A 91 11.51 15.45 -1.83
CA VAL A 91 12.43 14.31 -1.75
C VAL A 91 11.89 13.35 -0.68
N GLY A 92 11.98 12.06 -0.91
CA GLY A 92 11.41 11.10 0.00
C GLY A 92 11.78 9.67 -0.33
N SER A 93 11.40 8.79 0.57
CA SER A 93 11.57 7.37 0.45
C SER A 93 10.24 6.70 0.17
N GLN A 94 10.27 5.62 -0.61
CA GLN A 94 9.09 4.81 -0.89
C GLN A 94 9.44 3.33 -0.82
N ARG A 95 8.51 2.55 -0.30
CA ARG A 95 8.58 1.10 -0.28
C ARG A 95 7.28 0.54 -0.79
N ALA A 96 7.37 -0.48 -1.64
CA ALA A 96 6.20 -1.08 -2.23
C ALA A 96 6.44 -2.57 -2.48
N VAL A 97 5.42 -3.37 -2.24
CA VAL A 97 5.43 -4.81 -2.52
C VAL A 97 4.03 -5.22 -2.97
N LEU A 98 3.96 -6.23 -3.81
CA LEU A 98 2.74 -6.74 -4.39
C LEU A 98 2.73 -8.26 -4.35
N TRP A 99 1.63 -8.81 -3.84
CA TRP A 99 1.32 -10.23 -3.86
C TRP A 99 0.17 -10.55 -4.81
N LEU A 100 0.20 -11.75 -5.37
CA LEU A 100 -0.88 -12.33 -6.15
C LEU A 100 -0.88 -13.85 -5.93
N HIS A 101 -2.04 -14.42 -5.60
CA HIS A 101 -2.22 -15.86 -5.37
C HIS A 101 -1.23 -16.46 -4.35
N GLY A 102 -0.98 -15.76 -3.24
CA GLY A 102 -0.09 -16.21 -2.17
C GLY A 102 1.40 -16.01 -2.44
N GLN A 103 1.77 -15.43 -3.59
CA GLN A 103 3.16 -15.27 -4.00
C GLN A 103 3.52 -13.80 -4.18
N LEU A 104 4.79 -13.46 -3.95
CA LEU A 104 5.34 -12.15 -4.28
C LEU A 104 5.37 -11.99 -5.81
N LEU A 105 4.54 -11.09 -6.32
CA LEU A 105 4.46 -10.75 -7.74
C LEU A 105 5.47 -9.64 -8.11
N LEU A 106 5.66 -8.66 -7.21
CA LEU A 106 6.63 -7.57 -7.40
C LEU A 106 7.15 -7.07 -6.05
N GLY A 107 8.46 -6.83 -5.97
CA GLY A 107 9.13 -6.26 -4.80
C GLY A 107 9.73 -7.29 -3.83
N PRO A 108 10.17 -6.84 -2.64
CA PRO A 108 10.06 -5.48 -2.13
C PRO A 108 10.89 -4.48 -2.96
N LEU A 109 10.22 -3.43 -3.43
CA LEU A 109 10.85 -2.30 -4.10
C LEU A 109 11.09 -1.21 -3.06
N SER A 110 12.27 -0.60 -3.09
CA SER A 110 12.63 0.50 -2.21
C SER A 110 13.30 1.60 -2.99
N LEU A 111 12.87 2.83 -2.76
CA LEU A 111 13.55 4.05 -3.18
C LEU A 111 13.90 4.82 -1.91
N GLU A 112 15.19 5.10 -1.73
CA GLU A 112 15.67 5.90 -0.60
C GLU A 112 15.78 7.38 -0.99
N GLU A 113 15.74 8.25 0.01
CA GLU A 113 15.83 9.71 -0.16
C GLU A 113 17.05 10.11 -1.03
N GLY A 114 16.86 11.06 -1.94
CA GLY A 114 17.91 11.59 -2.81
C GLY A 114 18.27 10.69 -3.99
N ARG A 115 17.66 9.50 -4.12
CA ARG A 115 17.80 8.66 -5.31
C ARG A 115 16.85 9.11 -6.42
N ARG A 116 17.28 8.93 -7.67
CA ARG A 116 16.42 9.17 -8.84
C ARG A 116 15.41 8.03 -8.97
N PHE A 117 14.20 8.36 -9.42
CA PHE A 117 13.21 7.35 -9.78
C PHE A 117 13.76 6.41 -10.86
N PRO A 118 13.46 5.10 -10.76
CA PRO A 118 13.68 4.16 -11.85
C PRO A 118 12.99 4.62 -13.15
N PRO A 119 13.46 4.18 -14.32
CA PRO A 119 12.78 4.43 -15.60
C PRO A 119 11.33 3.93 -15.61
N ASP A 120 11.05 2.86 -14.87
CA ASP A 120 9.72 2.24 -14.73
C ASP A 120 8.81 2.99 -13.75
N GLY A 121 9.26 4.13 -13.20
CA GLY A 121 8.52 4.95 -12.25
C GLY A 121 8.80 4.62 -10.78
N SER A 122 8.06 5.30 -9.90
CA SER A 122 8.19 5.13 -8.45
C SER A 122 7.81 3.71 -7.99
N PRO A 123 8.34 3.18 -6.87
CA PRO A 123 7.93 1.88 -6.33
C PRO A 123 6.41 1.70 -6.24
N ILE A 124 5.69 2.73 -5.80
CA ILE A 124 4.23 2.70 -5.71
C ILE A 124 3.59 2.69 -7.11
N SER A 125 4.06 3.55 -8.02
CA SER A 125 3.57 3.56 -9.40
C SER A 125 3.72 2.19 -10.07
N GLN A 126 4.86 1.53 -9.89
CA GLN A 126 5.12 0.22 -10.48
C GLN A 126 4.12 -0.84 -10.02
N ILE A 127 3.78 -0.91 -8.73
CA ILE A 127 2.77 -1.87 -8.26
C ILE A 127 1.37 -1.50 -8.76
N LEU A 128 1.04 -0.21 -8.88
CA LEU A 128 -0.25 0.26 -9.39
C LEU A 128 -0.41 -0.07 -10.87
N THR A 129 0.63 0.08 -11.67
CA THR A 129 0.65 -0.38 -13.07
C THR A 129 0.36 -1.88 -13.15
N ARG A 130 0.96 -2.69 -12.26
CA ARG A 130 0.67 -4.15 -12.18
C ARG A 130 -0.73 -4.48 -11.70
N MET A 131 -1.36 -3.61 -10.92
CA MET A 131 -2.77 -3.71 -10.54
C MET A 131 -3.72 -3.25 -11.66
N GLY A 132 -3.20 -2.71 -12.76
CA GLY A 132 -3.99 -2.28 -13.92
C GLY A 132 -4.47 -0.83 -13.87
N ILE A 133 -3.85 0.03 -13.04
CA ILE A 133 -4.12 1.47 -13.05
C ILE A 133 -3.64 2.07 -14.38
N ASP A 134 -4.54 2.77 -15.07
CA ASP A 134 -4.22 3.52 -16.28
C ASP A 134 -3.85 4.97 -15.91
N ARG A 135 -2.65 5.39 -16.28
CA ARG A 135 -2.15 6.76 -16.07
C ARG A 135 -2.68 7.78 -17.09
N THR A 136 -3.48 7.37 -18.08
CA THR A 136 -3.95 8.25 -19.16
C THR A 136 -4.64 9.49 -18.59
N GLY A 137 -4.13 10.68 -18.95
CA GLY A 137 -4.65 11.96 -18.46
C GLY A 137 -4.11 12.41 -17.08
N HIS A 138 -3.22 11.63 -16.48
CA HIS A 138 -2.58 11.91 -15.18
C HIS A 138 -1.06 11.98 -15.31
N HIS A 139 -0.40 12.53 -14.28
CA HIS A 139 1.07 12.60 -14.24
C HIS A 139 1.70 11.20 -14.15
N ASP A 140 1.14 10.36 -13.27
CA ASP A 140 1.57 8.98 -13.00
C ASP A 140 0.40 8.16 -12.44
N GLU A 141 0.63 6.87 -12.21
CA GLU A 141 -0.35 5.95 -11.64
C GLU A 141 -0.75 6.32 -10.21
N PHE A 142 0.12 6.99 -9.46
CA PHE A 142 -0.15 7.42 -8.10
C PHE A 142 -1.23 8.52 -8.10
N ASP A 143 -1.11 9.51 -8.97
CA ASP A 143 -2.15 10.53 -9.18
C ASP A 143 -3.41 9.94 -9.83
N ALA A 144 -3.25 9.01 -10.77
CA ALA A 144 -4.37 8.34 -11.43
C ALA A 144 -5.22 7.49 -10.48
N ALA A 145 -4.59 6.82 -9.51
CA ALA A 145 -5.26 6.12 -8.42
C ALA A 145 -5.91 7.09 -7.42
N GLY A 146 -5.48 8.36 -7.41
CA GLY A 146 -6.00 9.40 -6.52
C GLY A 146 -5.27 9.49 -5.18
N LEU A 147 -4.11 8.84 -5.02
CA LEU A 147 -3.32 8.86 -3.77
C LEU A 147 -2.73 10.25 -3.43
N SER A 148 -2.83 11.19 -4.36
CA SER A 148 -2.46 12.60 -4.19
C SER A 148 -3.51 13.43 -3.44
N ALA A 149 -4.71 12.90 -3.16
CA ALA A 149 -5.82 13.66 -2.59
C ALA A 149 -5.62 14.07 -1.12
N GLN A 150 -4.94 13.24 -0.32
CA GLN A 150 -4.56 13.57 1.06
C GLN A 150 -3.07 13.33 1.27
N ARG A 151 -2.47 14.11 2.17
CA ARG A 151 -1.01 14.07 2.41
C ARG A 151 -0.59 13.23 3.60
N GLN A 152 -1.48 12.93 4.53
CA GLN A 152 -1.17 12.07 5.68
C GLN A 152 -2.10 10.86 5.71
N THR A 153 -1.57 9.69 6.07
CA THR A 153 -2.32 8.43 6.25
C THR A 153 -3.61 8.64 7.07
N ARG A 154 -3.53 9.44 8.14
CA ARG A 154 -4.67 9.73 9.03
C ARG A 154 -5.79 10.56 8.40
N ASP A 155 -5.46 11.41 7.42
CA ASP A 155 -6.42 12.33 6.78
C ASP A 155 -7.34 11.59 5.79
N TRP A 156 -7.09 10.30 5.55
CA TRP A 156 -7.95 9.42 4.76
C TRP A 156 -9.08 8.79 5.56
N LEU A 157 -9.01 8.84 6.90
CA LEU A 157 -10.05 8.31 7.78
C LEU A 157 -11.18 9.36 7.96
N PRO A 158 -12.45 8.93 8.04
CA PRO A 158 -13.58 9.81 8.27
C PRO A 158 -13.66 10.37 9.71
#